data_AF-A0A2X1L2Z4-F1
#
_entry.id   AF-A0A2X1L2Z4-F1
#
_cell.length_a   1.000
_cell.length_b   1.000
_cell.length_c   1.000
_cell.angle_alpha   90.00
_cell.angle_beta   90.00
_cell.angle_gamma   90.00
#
_symmetry.space_group_name_H-M   'P 1'
#
loop_
_entity.id
_entity.type
_entity.pdbx_description
1 polymer ?
#
loop_
_entity_poly.entity_id
_entity_poly.type
_entity_poly.pdbx_seq_one_letter_code
_entity_poly.pdbx_strand_id
1 'polypeptide(L)'
;MSAELMRLLSNIIRTGIISEVDEESWCVRVRSGELETGWLRWNTTRAGAFNVWLPPSPGEQVVIACIGGNPETAMIIGSLWSDASPAPAKA
;
A
#
# COMPACT_ATOMS: atom_id res chain seq x y z
N MET A 1 3.17 -10.31 27.80
CA MET A 1 4.24 -9.58 27.08
C MET A 1 4.44 -10.04 25.62
N SER A 2 4.26 -11.33 25.28
CA SER A 2 4.59 -11.84 23.92
C SER A 2 3.51 -11.60 22.84
N ALA A 3 2.21 -11.65 23.16
CA ALA A 3 1.15 -11.60 22.15
C ALA A 3 1.04 -10.25 21.41
N GLU A 4 1.11 -9.13 22.12
CA GLU A 4 1.03 -7.80 21.51
C GLU A 4 2.26 -7.51 20.62
N LEU A 5 3.45 -7.92 21.06
CA LEU A 5 4.66 -7.81 20.25
C LEU A 5 4.53 -8.62 18.96
N MET A 6 4.03 -9.86 19.03
CA MET A 6 3.79 -10.68 17.84
C MET A 6 2.74 -10.07 16.91
N ARG A 7 1.69 -9.44 17.46
CA ARG A 7 0.66 -8.73 16.69
C ARG A 7 1.27 -7.55 15.93
N LEU A 8 2.08 -6.72 16.59
CA LEU A 8 2.76 -5.58 15.96
C LEU A 8 3.76 -6.05 14.90
N LEU A 9 4.60 -7.06 15.21
CA LEU A 9 5.54 -7.65 14.26
C LEU A 9 4.84 -8.17 13.00
N SER A 10 3.71 -8.86 13.17
CA SER A 10 2.92 -9.41 12.05
C SER A 10 2.29 -8.33 11.18
N ASN A 11 2.14 -7.11 11.70
CA ASN A 11 1.57 -5.99 10.96
C ASN A 11 2.62 -5.12 10.27
N ILE A 12 3.93 -5.33 10.49
CA ILE A 12 4.98 -4.47 9.92
C ILE A 12 4.88 -4.43 8.39
N ILE A 13 4.62 -5.56 7.73
CA ILE A 13 4.40 -5.64 6.28
C ILE A 13 3.11 -6.38 6.02
N ARG A 14 2.23 -5.78 5.21
CA ARG A 14 0.95 -6.39 4.81
C ARG A 14 0.74 -6.18 3.32
N THR A 15 -0.04 -7.05 2.70
CA THR A 15 -0.55 -6.86 1.33
C THR A 15 -1.98 -6.34 1.38
N GLY A 16 -2.38 -5.58 0.37
CA GLY A 16 -3.74 -5.09 0.26
C GLY A 16 -4.11 -4.69 -1.16
N ILE A 17 -5.36 -4.29 -1.33
CA ILE A 17 -5.93 -3.83 -2.60
C ILE A 17 -6.31 -2.37 -2.44
N ILE A 18 -5.96 -1.53 -3.40
CA ILE A 18 -6.40 -0.14 -3.41
C ILE A 18 -7.91 -0.09 -3.60
N SER A 19 -8.61 0.51 -2.65
CA SER A 19 -10.07 0.65 -2.65
C SER A 19 -10.51 1.98 -3.22
N GLU A 20 -9.81 3.06 -2.88
CA GLU A 20 -10.11 4.44 -3.27
C GLU A 20 -8.82 5.19 -3.59
N VAL A 21 -8.88 6.10 -4.56
CA VAL A 21 -7.78 6.98 -4.98
C VAL A 21 -8.29 8.41 -4.97
N ASP A 22 -7.58 9.29 -4.27
CA ASP A 22 -7.77 10.74 -4.29
C ASP A 22 -6.54 11.39 -4.94
N GLU A 23 -6.70 11.74 -6.21
CA GLU A 23 -5.63 12.35 -6.99
C GLU A 23 -5.31 13.80 -6.58
N GLU A 24 -6.25 14.51 -5.97
CA GLU A 24 -6.05 15.90 -5.52
C GLU A 24 -5.13 15.96 -4.29
N SER A 25 -5.30 15.01 -3.37
CA SER A 25 -4.49 14.94 -2.14
C SER A 25 -3.29 13.97 -2.22
N TRP A 26 -3.12 13.31 -3.36
CA TRP A 26 -2.08 12.30 -3.61
C TRP A 26 -2.15 11.12 -2.64
N CYS A 27 -3.38 10.73 -2.27
CA CYS A 27 -3.63 9.70 -1.27
C CYS A 27 -4.49 8.56 -1.82
N VAL A 28 -4.36 7.39 -1.21
CA VAL A 28 -5.20 6.23 -1.47
C VAL A 28 -5.66 5.58 -0.18
N ARG A 29 -6.70 4.75 -0.28
CA ARG A 29 -7.09 3.81 0.76
C ARG A 29 -6.78 2.40 0.30
N VAL A 30 -6.35 1.57 1.25
CA VAL A 30 -5.98 0.18 1.01
C VAL A 30 -6.79 -0.72 1.91
N ARG A 31 -7.42 -1.74 1.32
CA ARG A 31 -8.07 -2.83 2.03
C ARG A 31 -7.09 -3.99 2.18
N SER A 32 -6.82 -4.40 3.41
CA SER A 32 -5.92 -5.51 3.76
C SER A 32 -6.62 -6.46 4.74
N GLY A 33 -7.22 -7.52 4.19
CA GLY A 33 -8.13 -8.39 4.92
C GLY A 33 -9.39 -7.62 5.34
N GLU A 34 -9.73 -7.66 6.62
CA GLU A 34 -10.84 -6.90 7.21
C GLU A 34 -10.46 -5.46 7.56
N LEU A 35 -9.18 -5.08 7.45
CA LEU A 35 -8.73 -3.71 7.72
C LEU A 35 -8.91 -2.84 6.46
N GLU A 36 -9.62 -1.74 6.62
CA GLU A 36 -9.59 -0.61 5.69
C GLU A 36 -8.70 0.48 6.28
N THR A 37 -7.67 0.94 5.56
CA THR A 37 -6.80 2.01 6.06
C THR A 37 -7.49 3.38 6.02
N GLY A 38 -6.88 4.34 6.71
CA GLY A 38 -7.09 5.75 6.41
C GLY A 38 -6.47 6.14 5.07
N TRP A 39 -6.42 7.45 4.79
CA TRP A 39 -5.75 8.00 3.62
C TRP A 39 -4.23 7.92 3.77
N LEU A 40 -3.59 7.17 2.87
CA LEU A 40 -2.15 6.99 2.82
C LEU A 40 -1.59 7.68 1.58
N ARG A 41 -0.47 8.40 1.69
CA ARG A 41 0.23 8.85 0.48
C ARG A 41 0.73 7.63 -0.29
N TRP A 42 0.49 7.59 -1.60
CA TRP A 42 1.11 6.57 -2.43
C TRP A 42 2.59 6.90 -2.68
N ASN A 43 3.41 5.87 -2.91
CA ASN A 43 4.82 6.07 -3.22
C ASN A 43 5.01 6.42 -4.70
N THR A 44 6.03 7.23 -5.00
CA THR A 44 6.52 7.43 -6.35
C THR A 44 8.02 7.12 -6.40
N THR A 45 8.51 6.76 -7.59
CA THR A 45 9.92 6.45 -7.81
C THR A 45 10.83 7.66 -7.58
N ARG A 46 10.32 8.88 -7.80
CA ARG A 46 11.03 10.15 -7.60
C ARG A 46 10.04 11.26 -7.21
N ALA A 47 10.32 11.96 -6.11
CA ALA A 47 9.52 13.10 -5.61
C ALA A 47 10.43 14.31 -5.30
N GLY A 48 11.33 14.66 -6.21
CA GLY A 48 12.28 15.78 -6.05
C GLY A 48 12.26 16.71 -7.27
N ALA A 49 13.42 17.28 -7.62
CA ALA A 49 13.57 18.10 -8.83
C ALA A 49 13.13 17.35 -10.10
N PHE A 50 13.42 16.05 -10.15
CA PHE A 50 12.73 15.12 -11.03
C PHE A 50 11.57 14.50 -10.26
N ASN A 51 10.37 14.57 -10.83
CA ASN A 51 9.19 13.91 -10.30
C ASN A 51 8.61 12.95 -11.34
N VAL A 52 8.02 11.87 -10.86
CA VAL A 52 7.32 10.89 -11.69
C VAL A 52 5.88 10.83 -11.19
N TRP A 53 4.94 11.19 -12.07
CA TRP A 53 3.51 11.03 -11.82
C TRP A 53 3.04 9.70 -12.41
N LEU A 54 2.72 8.76 -11.54
CA LEU A 54 2.18 7.46 -11.89
C LEU A 54 1.21 7.03 -10.77
N PRO A 55 -0.01 7.60 -10.73
CA PRO A 55 -0.96 7.29 -9.68
C PRO A 55 -1.37 5.82 -9.79
N PRO A 56 -1.57 5.14 -8.65
CA PRO A 56 -2.07 3.79 -8.67
C PRO A 56 -3.58 3.76 -9.00
N SER A 57 -4.10 2.58 -9.32
CA SER A 57 -5.51 2.40 -9.71
C SER A 57 -6.33 1.64 -8.65
N PRO A 58 -7.64 1.92 -8.49
CA PRO A 58 -8.52 1.04 -7.72
C PRO A 58 -8.46 -0.41 -8.22
N GLY A 59 -8.39 -1.36 -7.30
CA GLY A 59 -8.23 -2.79 -7.58
C GLY A 59 -6.76 -3.25 -7.71
N GLU A 60 -5.80 -2.32 -7.74
CA GLU A 60 -4.37 -2.67 -7.78
C GLU A 60 -3.91 -3.29 -6.45
N GLN A 61 -3.16 -4.40 -6.55
CA GLN A 61 -2.57 -5.03 -5.38
C GLN A 61 -1.26 -4.34 -5.00
N VAL A 62 -1.11 -4.03 -3.71
CA VAL A 62 0.03 -3.30 -3.17
C VAL A 62 0.57 -3.94 -1.89
N VAL A 63 1.82 -3.60 -1.58
CA VAL A 63 2.43 -3.86 -0.27
C VAL A 63 2.42 -2.57 0.54
N ILE A 64 1.94 -2.67 1.78
CA ILE A 64 2.00 -1.59 2.77
C ILE A 64 2.97 -1.95 3.89
N ALA A 65 3.75 -0.97 4.32
CA ALA A 65 4.61 -1.05 5.48
C ALA A 65 4.01 -0.21 6.63
N CYS A 66 3.67 -0.86 7.73
CA CYS A 66 3.09 -0.23 8.91
C CYS A 66 4.21 0.09 9.92
N ILE A 67 4.54 1.37 10.09
CA ILE A 67 5.65 1.78 10.95
C ILE A 67 5.35 1.41 12.41
N GLY A 68 6.22 0.58 13.00
CA GLY A 68 6.01 0.03 14.35
C GLY A 68 4.88 -0.99 14.46
N GLY A 69 4.37 -1.50 13.33
CA GLY A 69 3.23 -2.43 13.31
C GLY A 69 1.87 -1.77 13.48
N ASN A 70 1.78 -0.43 13.40
CA ASN A 70 0.52 0.31 13.46
C ASN A 70 0.00 0.59 12.02
N PRO A 71 -1.16 0.03 11.62
CA PRO A 71 -1.70 0.27 10.28
C PRO A 71 -2.12 1.73 9.99
N GLU A 72 -2.31 2.56 11.01
CA GLU A 72 -2.60 4.00 10.81
C GLU A 72 -1.38 4.78 10.30
N THR A 73 -0.17 4.25 10.50
CA THR A 73 1.10 4.84 10.03
C THR A 73 1.60 4.16 8.76
N ALA A 74 0.72 3.43 8.08
CA ALA A 74 1.08 2.67 6.90
C ALA A 74 1.51 3.57 5.73
N MET A 75 2.42 3.05 4.91
CA MET A 75 2.78 3.64 3.63
C MET A 75 2.84 2.56 2.57
N ILE A 76 2.50 2.90 1.33
CA ILE A 76 2.68 1.99 0.21
C ILE A 76 4.17 1.93 -0.12
N ILE A 77 4.69 0.71 -0.28
CA ILE A 77 6.10 0.47 -0.62
C ILE A 77 6.28 -0.23 -1.96
N GLY A 78 5.19 -0.64 -2.62
CA GLY A 78 5.24 -1.19 -3.96
C GLY A 78 3.93 -1.76 -4.45
N SER A 79 3.85 -1.91 -5.76
CA SER A 79 2.76 -2.58 -6.46
C SER A 79 3.13 -4.04 -6.75
N LEU A 80 2.12 -4.90 -6.75
CA LEU A 80 2.26 -6.33 -7.03
C LEU A 80 1.37 -6.71 -8.20
N TRP A 81 1.88 -7.59 -9.06
CA TRP A 81 1.03 -8.34 -9.96
C TRP A 81 0.09 -9.23 -9.15
N SER A 82 -1.11 -9.43 -9.68
CA SER A 82 -2.17 -10.23 -9.05
C SER A 82 -2.92 -11.03 -10.12
N ASP A 83 -3.80 -11.92 -9.70
CA ASP A 83 -4.67 -12.63 -10.66
C ASP A 83 -5.58 -11.67 -11.44
N ALA A 84 -5.96 -10.54 -10.82
CA ALA A 84 -6.76 -9.49 -11.46
C ALA A 84 -5.93 -8.63 -12.43
N SER A 85 -4.65 -8.41 -12.10
CA SER A 85 -3.69 -7.63 -12.89
C SER A 85 -2.40 -8.41 -13.07
N PRO A 86 -2.37 -9.39 -14.00
CA PRO A 86 -1.20 -10.24 -14.21
C PRO A 86 -0.08 -9.46 -14.90
N ALA A 87 1.15 -10.00 -14.83
CA ALA A 87 2.27 -9.43 -15.56
C ALA A 87 1.98 -9.38 -17.08
N PRO A 88 2.33 -8.27 -17.76
CA PRO A 88 1.93 -8.03 -19.16
C PRO A 88 2.61 -8.96 -20.17
N ALA A 89 3.78 -9.49 -19.83
CA ALA A 89 4.47 -10.49 -20.64
C ALA A 89 4.42 -11.85 -19.92
N LYS A 90 3.99 -12.89 -20.65
CA LYS A 90 4.25 -14.27 -20.25
C LYS A 90 5.67 -14.59 -20.72
N ALA A 91 6.54 -14.96 -19.78
CA ALA A 91 7.85 -15.52 -20.12
C ALA A 91 7.70 -16.82 -20.91
#